data_AF-A0AA39CCQ9-F1
#
_entry.id   AF-A0AA39CCQ9-F1
#
_cell.length_a   1.000
_cell.length_b   1.000
_cell.length_c   1.000
_cell.angle_alpha   90.00
_cell.angle_beta   90.00
_cell.angle_gamma   90.00
#
_symmetry.space_group_name_H-M   'P 1'
#
loop_
_entity.id
_entity.type
_entity.pdbx_description
1 polymer ?
#
loop_
_entity_poly.entity_id
_entity_poly.type
_entity_poly.pdbx_seq_one_letter_code
_entity_poly.pdbx_strand_id
1 'polypeptide(L)'
;MEHVSTSSLLGLTSTLVLSGIYFGSARVALPVLNSVPLGQRTSGFVQLSDHIFSVSAPLTAFAGTCWGIAACMDPERQGAYALAGVVTYASIAAIKRDSANAAQNLHAKVADMNSPEETWAEEAELLLEQWTTLNMARSTWAAIGGLIGLSAMFDVLSISRQDMWPPGRILFGYVFFNQVYQFYSRRYDRQKLPSC
;
A
#
# COMPACT_ATOMS: atom_id res chain seq x y z
N MET A 1 -10.97 -27.28 -18.09
CA MET A 1 -10.08 -26.10 -17.97
C MET A 1 -10.97 -24.89 -18.17
N GLU A 2 -11.37 -24.25 -17.08
CA GLU A 2 -12.13 -23.01 -17.19
C GLU A 2 -11.24 -21.92 -17.79
N HIS A 3 -11.86 -21.10 -18.62
CA HIS A 3 -11.20 -19.97 -19.25
C HIS A 3 -10.82 -18.94 -18.19
N VAL A 4 -9.53 -18.88 -17.85
CA VAL A 4 -8.97 -17.74 -17.09
C VAL A 4 -9.24 -16.48 -17.91
N SER A 5 -10.08 -15.58 -17.38
CA SER A 5 -10.39 -14.33 -18.06
C SER A 5 -9.16 -13.45 -18.21
N THR A 6 -9.02 -12.79 -19.34
CA THR A 6 -7.98 -11.77 -19.55
C THR A 6 -8.04 -10.67 -18.48
N SER A 7 -9.23 -10.32 -17.99
CA SER A 7 -9.40 -9.33 -16.93
C SER A 7 -8.81 -9.78 -15.60
N SER A 8 -8.96 -11.05 -15.22
CA SER A 8 -8.40 -11.56 -13.98
C SER A 8 -6.87 -11.62 -14.07
N LEU A 9 -6.31 -12.05 -15.21
CA LEU A 9 -4.86 -12.06 -15.45
C LEU A 9 -4.27 -10.65 -15.32
N LEU A 10 -4.91 -9.66 -15.94
CA LEU A 10 -4.50 -8.25 -15.86
C LEU A 10 -4.61 -7.70 -14.42
N GLY A 11 -5.65 -8.09 -13.68
CA GLY A 11 -5.80 -7.77 -12.26
C GLY A 11 -4.65 -8.32 -11.42
N LEU A 12 -4.28 -9.59 -11.64
CA LEU A 12 -3.17 -10.25 -10.96
C LEU A 12 -1.83 -9.58 -11.27
N THR A 13 -1.51 -9.40 -12.56
CA THR A 13 -0.24 -8.77 -12.94
C THR A 13 -0.13 -7.37 -12.38
N SER A 14 -1.21 -6.59 -12.44
CA SER A 14 -1.21 -5.22 -11.95
C SER A 14 -1.07 -5.14 -10.42
N THR A 15 -1.72 -6.03 -9.68
CA THR A 15 -1.57 -6.10 -8.21
C THR A 15 -0.16 -6.54 -7.77
N LEU A 16 0.46 -7.46 -8.51
CA LEU A 16 1.86 -7.86 -8.26
C LEU A 16 2.84 -6.74 -8.57
N VAL A 17 2.69 -6.07 -9.72
CA VAL A 17 3.52 -4.91 -10.07
C VAL A 17 3.34 -3.80 -9.03
N LEU A 18 2.10 -3.51 -8.63
CA LEU A 18 1.79 -2.54 -7.60
C LEU A 18 2.45 -2.89 -6.26
N SER A 19 2.39 -4.17 -5.86
CA SER A 19 3.07 -4.65 -4.66
C SER A 19 4.58 -4.47 -4.72
N GLY A 20 5.18 -4.74 -5.89
CA GLY A 20 6.61 -4.55 -6.15
C GLY A 20 7.03 -3.09 -6.09
N ILE A 21 6.24 -2.17 -6.68
CA ILE A 21 6.49 -0.72 -6.61
C ILE A 21 6.49 -0.27 -5.14
N TYR A 22 5.50 -0.69 -4.36
CA TYR A 22 5.43 -0.34 -2.94
C TYR A 22 6.58 -0.93 -2.13
N PHE A 23 6.92 -2.20 -2.35
CA PHE A 23 8.05 -2.84 -1.68
C PHE A 23 9.38 -2.15 -2.02
N GLY A 24 9.59 -1.85 -3.31
CA GLY A 24 10.76 -1.11 -3.78
C GLY A 24 10.84 0.27 -3.15
N SER A 25 9.72 0.99 -3.09
CA SER A 25 9.67 2.32 -2.47
C SER A 25 9.97 2.31 -0.96
N ALA A 26 9.58 1.25 -0.26
CA ALA A 26 9.94 1.07 1.14
C ALA A 26 11.44 0.85 1.31
N ARG A 27 12.07 0.12 0.37
CA ARG A 27 13.50 -0.19 0.40
C ARG A 27 14.39 1.03 0.20
N VAL A 28 13.94 2.03 -0.55
CA VAL A 28 14.69 3.29 -0.75
C VAL A 28 14.86 4.09 0.54
N ALA A 29 13.95 3.88 1.51
CA ALA A 29 14.03 4.52 2.82
C ALA A 29 14.68 3.63 3.90
N LEU A 30 15.06 2.37 3.60
CA LEU A 30 15.62 1.46 4.59
C LEU A 30 17.04 1.86 5.06
N PRO A 31 17.36 1.60 6.34
CA PRO A 31 18.67 1.87 6.91
C PRO A 31 19.81 0.99 6.37
N VAL A 32 19.54 -0.01 5.53
CA VAL A 32 20.63 -0.72 4.82
C VAL A 32 21.37 0.19 3.83
N LEU A 33 20.77 1.32 3.45
CA LEU A 33 21.42 2.41 2.71
C LEU A 33 22.05 3.47 3.66
N ASN A 34 22.22 3.18 4.96
CA ASN A 34 22.83 4.10 5.95
C ASN A 34 24.29 4.48 5.63
N SER A 35 24.93 3.87 4.65
CA SER A 35 26.23 4.31 4.14
C SER A 35 26.16 5.60 3.31
N VAL A 36 24.95 6.03 2.91
CA VAL A 36 24.72 7.26 2.15
C VAL A 36 24.30 8.40 3.09
N PRO A 37 24.90 9.61 2.96
CA PRO A 37 24.52 10.78 3.76
C PRO A 37 23.01 11.06 3.71
N LEU A 38 22.43 11.47 4.83
CA LEU A 38 20.98 11.62 4.98
C LEU A 38 20.43 12.67 4.01
N GLY A 39 21.13 13.79 3.79
CA GLY A 39 20.78 14.77 2.76
C GLY A 39 20.65 14.20 1.33
N GLN A 40 21.48 13.24 0.95
CA GLN A 40 21.37 12.59 -0.37
C GLN A 40 20.18 11.61 -0.42
N ARG A 41 19.92 10.90 0.68
CA ARG A 41 18.79 9.97 0.80
C ARG A 41 17.46 10.70 0.73
N THR A 42 17.31 11.83 1.42
CA THR A 42 16.08 12.63 1.43
C THR A 42 15.82 13.29 0.08
N SER A 43 16.85 13.79 -0.61
CA SER A 43 16.76 14.28 -1.99
C SER A 43 16.31 13.20 -2.97
N GLY A 44 16.94 12.01 -2.95
CA GLY A 44 16.57 10.89 -3.81
C GLY A 44 15.16 10.38 -3.52
N PHE A 45 14.76 10.37 -2.25
CA PHE A 45 13.42 10.03 -1.83
C PHE A 45 12.38 10.97 -2.42
N VAL A 46 12.60 12.28 -2.35
CA VAL A 46 11.65 13.32 -2.80
C VAL A 46 11.30 13.13 -4.27
N GLN A 47 12.31 12.95 -5.13
CA GLN A 47 12.09 12.72 -6.56
C GLN A 47 11.32 11.42 -6.83
N LEU A 48 11.62 10.37 -6.05
CA LEU A 48 10.99 9.08 -6.21
C LEU A 48 9.54 9.07 -5.69
N SER A 49 9.26 9.74 -4.57
CA SER A 49 7.95 9.75 -3.94
C SER A 49 6.87 10.33 -4.85
N ASP A 50 7.21 11.40 -5.56
CA ASP A 50 6.27 12.06 -6.48
C ASP A 50 5.93 11.15 -7.67
N HIS A 51 6.94 10.46 -8.19
CA HIS A 51 6.74 9.50 -9.28
C HIS A 51 5.88 8.31 -8.83
N ILE A 52 6.14 7.75 -7.65
CA ILE A 52 5.34 6.65 -7.09
C ILE A 52 3.89 7.06 -6.92
N PHE A 53 3.60 8.26 -6.41
CA PHE A 53 2.21 8.71 -6.27
C PHE A 53 1.52 8.87 -7.62
N SER A 54 2.23 9.37 -8.64
CA SER A 54 1.69 9.54 -9.99
C SER A 54 1.36 8.21 -10.68
N VAL A 55 2.16 7.16 -10.46
CA VAL A 55 1.98 5.85 -11.11
C VAL A 55 1.08 4.92 -10.31
N SER A 56 1.18 4.91 -8.98
CA SER A 56 0.47 3.94 -8.14
C SER A 56 -1.05 4.13 -8.16
N ALA A 57 -1.53 5.38 -8.11
CA ALA A 57 -2.96 5.67 -8.13
C ALA A 57 -3.70 5.14 -9.38
N PRO A 58 -3.26 5.43 -10.63
CA PRO A 58 -3.89 4.88 -11.81
C PRO A 58 -3.73 3.36 -11.89
N LEU A 59 -2.59 2.80 -11.47
CA LEU A 59 -2.37 1.35 -11.50
C LEU A 59 -3.30 0.60 -10.54
N THR A 60 -3.56 1.13 -9.35
CA THR A 60 -4.53 0.55 -8.41
C THR A 60 -5.96 0.64 -8.94
N ALA A 61 -6.35 1.77 -9.54
CA ALA A 61 -7.66 1.92 -10.15
C ALA A 61 -7.85 0.92 -11.32
N PHE A 62 -6.81 0.77 -12.15
CA PHE A 62 -6.78 -0.22 -13.22
C PHE A 62 -6.93 -1.63 -12.67
N ALA A 63 -6.08 -2.03 -11.72
CA ALA A 63 -6.13 -3.35 -11.09
C ALA A 63 -7.49 -3.65 -10.44
N GLY A 64 -8.03 -2.71 -9.66
CA GLY A 64 -9.33 -2.83 -9.03
C GLY A 64 -10.47 -2.95 -10.04
N THR A 65 -10.41 -2.20 -11.14
CA THR A 65 -11.38 -2.31 -12.24
C THR A 65 -11.29 -3.66 -12.93
N CYS A 66 -10.08 -4.17 -13.18
CA CYS A 66 -9.88 -5.50 -13.75
C CYS A 66 -10.51 -6.60 -12.88
N TRP A 67 -10.34 -6.52 -11.56
CA TRP A 67 -11.01 -7.43 -10.62
C TRP A 67 -12.54 -7.28 -10.65
N GLY A 68 -13.06 -6.05 -10.75
CA GLY A 68 -14.49 -5.81 -10.90
C GLY A 68 -15.06 -6.43 -12.19
N ILE A 69 -14.35 -6.29 -13.31
CA ILE A 69 -14.75 -6.91 -14.59
C ILE A 69 -14.71 -8.43 -14.47
N ALA A 70 -13.67 -9.00 -13.86
CA ALA A 70 -13.59 -10.44 -13.59
C ALA A 70 -14.79 -10.93 -12.77
N ALA A 71 -15.18 -10.18 -11.74
CA ALA A 71 -16.35 -10.49 -10.91
C ALA A 71 -17.67 -10.48 -11.70
N CYS A 72 -17.80 -9.63 -12.72
CA CYS A 72 -18.97 -9.60 -13.60
C CYS A 72 -18.99 -10.75 -14.61
N MET A 73 -17.82 -11.21 -15.06
CA MET A 73 -17.69 -12.27 -16.06
C MET A 73 -17.77 -13.68 -15.45
N ASP A 74 -17.49 -13.81 -14.15
CA ASP A 74 -17.52 -15.07 -13.41
C ASP A 74 -18.44 -14.95 -12.18
N PRO A 75 -19.76 -15.21 -12.36
CA PRO A 75 -20.75 -15.09 -11.29
C PRO A 75 -20.54 -16.07 -10.14
N GLU A 76 -19.91 -17.22 -10.40
CA GLU A 76 -19.67 -18.26 -9.41
C GLU A 76 -18.60 -17.82 -8.41
N ARG A 77 -17.62 -17.02 -8.88
CA ARG A 77 -16.50 -16.50 -8.07
C ARG A 77 -16.55 -15.00 -7.83
N GLN A 78 -17.69 -14.38 -8.11
CA GLN A 78 -17.91 -12.94 -8.01
C GLN A 78 -17.42 -12.36 -6.67
N GLY A 79 -17.68 -13.05 -5.56
CA GLY A 79 -17.30 -12.58 -4.23
C GLY A 79 -15.81 -12.49 -3.99
N ALA A 80 -15.06 -13.48 -4.46
CA ALA A 80 -13.61 -13.49 -4.31
C ALA A 80 -12.96 -12.40 -5.18
N TYR A 81 -13.40 -12.23 -6.44
CA TYR A 81 -12.91 -11.15 -7.29
C TYR A 81 -13.29 -9.76 -6.78
N ALA A 82 -14.51 -9.57 -6.29
CA ALA A 82 -14.92 -8.31 -5.67
C ALA A 82 -14.07 -7.99 -4.43
N LEU A 83 -13.81 -8.99 -3.58
CA LEU A 83 -12.93 -8.85 -2.41
C LEU A 83 -11.49 -8.51 -2.83
N ALA A 84 -10.95 -9.17 -3.85
CA ALA A 84 -9.64 -8.86 -4.43
C ALA A 84 -9.56 -7.39 -4.87
N GLY A 85 -10.60 -6.89 -5.54
CA GLY A 85 -10.73 -5.47 -5.92
C GLY A 85 -10.75 -4.54 -4.71
N VAL A 86 -11.58 -4.81 -3.70
CA VAL A 86 -11.68 -4.00 -2.47
C VAL A 86 -10.34 -3.97 -1.72
N VAL A 87 -9.69 -5.11 -1.55
CA VAL A 87 -8.38 -5.20 -0.88
C VAL A 87 -7.31 -4.45 -1.68
N THR A 88 -7.36 -4.52 -3.01
CA THR A 88 -6.49 -3.75 -3.89
C THR A 88 -6.69 -2.25 -3.69
N TYR A 89 -7.93 -1.76 -3.63
CA TYR A 89 -8.22 -0.35 -3.33
C TYR A 89 -7.80 0.08 -1.92
N ALA A 90 -7.93 -0.81 -0.94
CA ALA A 90 -7.52 -0.55 0.44
C ALA A 90 -6.01 -0.24 0.56
N SER A 91 -5.18 -0.77 -0.35
CA SER A 91 -3.76 -0.44 -0.41
C SER A 91 -3.48 1.07 -0.61
N ILE A 92 -4.42 1.80 -1.24
CA ILE A 92 -4.30 3.26 -1.42
C ILE A 92 -5.16 4.03 -0.41
N ALA A 93 -6.45 3.70 -0.29
CA ALA A 93 -7.45 4.65 0.20
C ALA A 93 -7.13 5.24 1.58
N ALA A 94 -6.67 4.42 2.52
CA ALA A 94 -6.44 4.91 3.88
C ALA A 94 -4.96 5.03 4.27
N ILE A 95 -4.02 4.64 3.40
CA ILE A 95 -2.59 4.84 3.63
C ILE A 95 -2.11 6.10 2.87
N LYS A 96 -2.79 6.51 1.77
CA LYS A 96 -2.39 7.64 0.89
C LYS A 96 -2.22 8.95 1.66
N ARG A 97 -3.16 9.28 2.54
CA ARG A 97 -3.11 10.52 3.30
C ARG A 97 -1.85 10.61 4.15
N ASP A 98 -1.53 9.57 4.92
CA ASP A 98 -0.41 9.63 5.85
C ASP A 98 0.94 9.54 5.18
N SER A 99 1.05 8.76 4.10
CA SER A 99 2.29 8.76 3.33
C SER A 99 2.52 10.08 2.60
N ALA A 100 1.44 10.73 2.15
CA ALA A 100 1.53 12.03 1.47
C ALA A 100 1.93 13.11 2.48
N ASN A 101 1.39 13.08 3.70
CA ASN A 101 1.82 13.95 4.79
C ASN A 101 3.30 13.71 5.15
N ALA A 102 3.71 12.45 5.29
CA ALA A 102 5.12 12.12 5.59
C ALA A 102 6.06 12.61 4.48
N ALA A 103 5.69 12.41 3.21
CA ALA A 103 6.46 12.92 2.07
C ALA A 103 6.49 14.46 2.05
N GLN A 104 5.35 15.13 2.23
CA GLN A 104 5.27 16.60 2.24
C GLN A 104 6.10 17.22 3.37
N ASN A 105 6.07 16.62 4.57
CA ASN A 105 6.90 17.07 5.69
C ASN A 105 8.39 16.90 5.38
N LEU A 106 8.78 15.82 4.70
CA LEU A 106 10.16 15.60 4.27
C LEU A 106 10.57 16.59 3.17
N HIS A 107 9.69 16.84 2.19
CA HIS A 107 9.86 17.86 1.15
C HIS A 107 10.10 19.25 1.75
N ALA A 108 9.29 19.65 2.73
CA ALA A 108 9.42 20.94 3.41
C ALA A 108 10.75 21.07 4.16
N LYS A 109 11.26 19.98 4.75
CA LYS A 109 12.57 19.97 5.43
C LYS A 109 13.74 20.02 4.47
N VAL A 110 13.67 19.29 3.35
CA VAL A 110 14.68 19.37 2.29
C VAL A 110 14.71 20.78 1.69
N ALA A 111 13.58 21.48 1.60
CA ALA A 111 13.56 22.86 1.14
C ALA A 111 14.24 23.85 2.12
N ASP A 112 14.37 23.50 3.41
CA ASP A 112 14.99 24.31 4.47
C ASP A 112 16.47 23.95 4.72
N MET A 113 17.19 23.54 3.67
CA MET A 113 18.60 23.09 3.68
C MET A 113 19.63 24.14 4.17
N ASN A 114 19.20 25.29 4.70
CA ASN A 114 20.08 26.25 5.38
C ASN A 114 20.34 25.90 6.86
N SER A 115 19.61 24.91 7.39
CA SER A 115 19.74 24.43 8.76
C SER A 115 20.77 23.29 8.89
N PRO A 116 21.61 23.24 9.94
CA PRO A 116 22.56 22.14 10.16
C PRO A 116 21.86 20.77 10.18
N GLU A 117 22.45 19.75 9.55
CA GLU A 117 21.85 18.40 9.42
C GLU A 117 21.46 17.80 10.79
N GLU A 118 22.24 18.05 11.83
CA GLU A 118 21.94 17.63 13.21
C GLU A 118 20.59 18.10 13.74
N THR A 119 20.09 19.27 13.30
CA THR A 119 18.84 19.83 13.85
C THR A 119 17.59 19.18 13.26
N TRP A 120 17.69 18.48 12.13
CA TRP A 120 16.55 17.88 11.44
C TRP A 120 16.72 16.39 11.11
N ALA A 121 17.90 15.82 11.36
CA ALA A 121 18.22 14.43 11.02
C ALA A 121 17.27 13.41 11.66
N GLU A 122 17.05 13.53 12.98
CA GLU A 122 16.16 12.62 13.72
C GLU A 122 14.74 12.61 13.16
N GLU A 123 14.19 13.78 12.87
CA GLU A 123 12.83 13.89 12.33
C GLU A 123 12.75 13.39 10.88
N ALA A 124 13.79 13.60 10.07
CA ALA A 124 13.86 13.06 8.72
C ALA A 124 13.97 11.52 8.72
N GLU A 125 14.74 10.94 9.64
CA GLU A 125 14.80 9.48 9.81
C GLU A 125 13.45 8.90 10.21
N LEU A 126 12.74 9.56 11.13
CA LEU A 126 11.40 9.15 11.57
C LEU A 126 10.37 9.21 10.42
N LEU A 127 10.43 10.24 9.57
CA LEU A 127 9.59 10.34 8.37
C LEU A 127 9.92 9.26 7.33
N LEU A 128 11.21 8.92 7.16
CA LEU A 128 11.64 7.83 6.29
C LEU A 128 11.20 6.45 6.82
N GLU A 129 11.27 6.23 8.13
CA GLU A 129 10.77 5.01 8.77
C GLU A 129 9.24 4.90 8.60
N GLN A 130 8.52 6.01 8.80
CA GLN A 130 7.08 6.07 8.59
C GLN A 130 6.72 5.74 7.14
N TRP A 131 7.42 6.33 6.16
CA TRP A 131 7.22 6.01 4.75
C TRP A 131 7.47 4.53 4.44
N THR A 132 8.57 3.98 4.97
CA THR A 132 8.93 2.56 4.80
C THR A 132 7.81 1.67 5.29
N THR A 133 7.34 1.93 6.51
CA THR A 133 6.29 1.17 7.17
C THR A 133 4.98 1.22 6.39
N LEU A 134 4.57 2.42 5.98
CA LEU A 134 3.34 2.62 5.21
C LEU A 134 3.41 1.90 3.86
N ASN A 135 4.51 2.01 3.11
CA ASN A 135 4.64 1.34 1.83
C ASN A 135 4.80 -0.18 1.93
N MET A 136 5.41 -0.70 3.00
CA MET A 136 5.37 -2.14 3.28
C MET A 136 3.94 -2.63 3.52
N ALA A 137 3.12 -1.86 4.25
CA ALA A 137 1.72 -2.18 4.44
C ALA A 137 0.97 -2.17 3.10
N ARG A 138 1.19 -1.16 2.24
CA ARG A 138 0.59 -1.13 0.89
C ARG A 138 0.99 -2.32 0.03
N SER A 139 2.27 -2.66 0.02
CA SER A 139 2.82 -3.80 -0.73
C SER A 139 2.12 -5.09 -0.31
N THR A 140 1.99 -5.28 1.00
CA THR A 140 1.30 -6.44 1.58
C THR A 140 -0.17 -6.49 1.15
N TRP A 141 -0.88 -5.37 1.21
CA TRP A 141 -2.29 -5.31 0.79
C TRP A 141 -2.48 -5.58 -0.70
N ALA A 142 -1.65 -4.97 -1.55
CA ALA A 142 -1.68 -5.24 -2.98
C ALA A 142 -1.41 -6.73 -3.28
N ALA A 143 -0.44 -7.34 -2.58
CA ALA A 143 -0.14 -8.77 -2.71
C ALA A 143 -1.32 -9.65 -2.25
N ILE A 144 -1.94 -9.35 -1.10
CA ILE A 144 -3.12 -10.08 -0.61
C ILE A 144 -4.27 -9.98 -1.63
N GLY A 145 -4.52 -8.79 -2.20
CA GLY A 145 -5.52 -8.61 -3.26
C GLY A 145 -5.22 -9.51 -4.46
N GLY A 146 -3.97 -9.55 -4.92
CA GLY A 146 -3.52 -10.45 -5.98
C GLY A 146 -3.71 -11.94 -5.65
N LEU A 147 -3.37 -12.36 -4.43
CA LEU A 147 -3.52 -13.75 -3.97
C LEU A 147 -4.98 -14.18 -3.84
N ILE A 148 -5.88 -13.30 -3.38
CA ILE A 148 -7.32 -13.56 -3.36
C ILE A 148 -7.84 -13.75 -4.79
N GLY A 149 -7.43 -12.89 -5.72
CA GLY A 149 -7.80 -13.03 -7.12
C GLY A 149 -7.23 -14.30 -7.77
N LEU A 150 -5.98 -14.66 -7.45
CA LEU A 150 -5.32 -15.89 -7.92
C LEU A 150 -6.04 -17.15 -7.41
N SER A 151 -6.35 -17.18 -6.11
CA SER A 151 -7.07 -18.32 -5.52
C SER A 151 -8.48 -18.48 -6.08
N ALA A 152 -9.14 -17.37 -6.46
CA ALA A 152 -10.37 -17.42 -7.23
C ALA A 152 -10.15 -18.03 -8.62
N MET A 153 -9.09 -17.66 -9.36
CA MET A 153 -8.81 -18.25 -10.69
C MET A 153 -8.65 -19.78 -10.65
N PHE A 154 -8.07 -20.32 -9.57
CA PHE A 154 -7.74 -21.74 -9.42
C PHE A 154 -8.75 -22.53 -8.57
N ASP A 155 -9.95 -22.00 -8.33
CA ASP A 155 -10.98 -22.65 -7.49
C ASP A 155 -10.57 -22.99 -6.06
N VAL A 156 -9.48 -22.40 -5.57
CA VAL A 156 -9.04 -22.60 -4.18
C VAL A 156 -9.97 -21.85 -3.22
N LEU A 157 -10.53 -20.72 -3.67
CA LEU A 157 -11.50 -19.92 -2.93
C LEU A 157 -12.78 -19.71 -3.75
N SER A 158 -13.76 -20.59 -3.55
CA SER A 158 -15.14 -20.39 -4.03
C SER A 158 -15.95 -19.66 -2.97
N ILE A 159 -15.88 -18.32 -2.95
CA ILE A 159 -16.81 -17.52 -2.14
C ILE A 159 -18.09 -17.37 -2.96
N SER A 160 -19.09 -18.21 -2.67
CA SER A 160 -20.36 -18.15 -3.39
C SER A 160 -21.08 -16.83 -3.13
N ARG A 161 -21.95 -16.41 -4.05
CA ARG A 161 -22.79 -15.21 -3.90
C ARG A 161 -23.66 -15.24 -2.65
N GLN A 162 -24.04 -16.43 -2.16
CA GLN A 162 -24.81 -16.61 -0.94
C GLN A 162 -23.94 -16.51 0.32
N ASP A 163 -22.66 -16.87 0.22
CA ASP A 163 -21.65 -16.64 1.25
C ASP A 163 -21.14 -15.20 1.26
N MET A 164 -21.42 -14.43 0.21
CA MET A 164 -21.05 -13.02 0.02
C MET A 164 -21.92 -12.07 0.87
N TRP A 165 -21.93 -12.36 2.17
CA TRP A 165 -21.99 -11.53 3.38
C TRP A 165 -23.03 -10.39 3.55
N PRO A 166 -23.76 -10.36 4.70
CA PRO A 166 -24.42 -9.14 5.19
C PRO A 166 -23.40 -8.04 5.53
N PRO A 167 -23.80 -6.76 5.58
CA PRO A 167 -22.91 -5.58 5.71
C PRO A 167 -21.91 -5.60 6.90
N GLY A 168 -22.10 -6.48 7.89
CA GLY A 168 -21.26 -6.58 9.09
C GLY A 168 -19.82 -7.10 8.91
N ARG A 169 -19.43 -7.67 7.75
CA ARG A 169 -18.05 -8.17 7.52
C ARG A 169 -17.20 -7.38 6.53
N ILE A 170 -17.78 -6.46 5.78
CA ILE A 170 -17.06 -5.27 5.28
C ILE A 170 -16.50 -4.50 6.49
N LEU A 171 -17.24 -4.50 7.60
CA LEU A 171 -16.76 -4.03 8.89
C LEU A 171 -15.55 -4.83 9.39
N PHE A 172 -15.40 -6.12 9.08
CA PHE A 172 -14.23 -6.90 9.52
C PHE A 172 -12.99 -6.57 8.69
N GLY A 173 -13.13 -6.41 7.37
CA GLY A 173 -12.07 -5.85 6.53
C GLY A 173 -11.68 -4.45 6.99
N TYR A 174 -12.65 -3.59 7.27
CA TYR A 174 -12.45 -2.25 7.82
C TYR A 174 -11.89 -2.25 9.26
N VAL A 175 -12.30 -3.17 10.13
CA VAL A 175 -11.85 -3.29 11.53
C VAL A 175 -10.46 -3.90 11.58
N PHE A 176 -10.15 -4.89 10.76
CA PHE A 176 -8.80 -5.42 10.61
C PHE A 176 -7.89 -4.35 9.99
N PHE A 177 -8.38 -3.63 8.98
CA PHE A 177 -7.70 -2.48 8.41
C PHE A 177 -7.44 -1.39 9.47
N ASN A 178 -8.45 -1.04 10.28
CA ASN A 178 -8.34 -0.09 11.37
C ASN A 178 -7.42 -0.61 12.49
N GLN A 179 -7.40 -1.91 12.79
CA GLN A 179 -6.53 -2.53 13.79
C GLN A 179 -5.06 -2.54 13.34
N VAL A 180 -4.79 -2.90 12.09
CA VAL A 180 -3.44 -2.85 11.52
C VAL A 180 -2.97 -1.41 11.39
N TYR A 181 -3.83 -0.51 10.93
CA TYR A 181 -3.59 0.93 10.94
C TYR A 181 -3.28 1.46 12.33
N GLN A 182 -4.13 1.17 13.32
CA GLN A 182 -3.95 1.54 14.73
C GLN A 182 -2.69 0.93 15.32
N PHE A 183 -2.32 -0.29 14.93
CA PHE A 183 -1.10 -0.93 15.38
C PHE A 183 0.14 -0.16 14.90
N TYR A 184 0.17 0.23 13.63
CA TYR A 184 1.26 1.03 13.07
C TYR A 184 1.24 2.48 13.57
N SER A 185 0.06 3.12 13.68
CA SER A 185 -0.07 4.49 14.17
C SER A 185 0.28 4.60 15.67
N ARG A 186 -0.09 3.63 16.50
CA ARG A 186 0.28 3.61 17.94
C ARG A 186 1.75 3.32 18.17
N ARG A 187 2.43 2.67 17.24
CA ARG A 187 3.89 2.49 17.30
C ARG A 187 4.60 3.83 17.07
N TYR A 188 4.05 4.62 16.15
CA TYR A 188 4.50 5.98 15.85
C TYR A 188 4.21 6.97 17.00
N ASP A 189 2.99 6.98 17.56
CA ASP A 189 2.68 7.85 18.71
C ASP A 189 3.52 7.51 19.95
N ARG A 190 3.97 6.25 20.10
CA ARG A 190 4.90 5.86 21.17
C ARG A 190 6.33 6.34 20.95
N GLN A 191 6.77 6.52 19.71
CA GLN A 191 8.07 7.14 19.40
C GLN A 191 8.07 8.66 19.62
N LYS A 192 6.90 9.30 19.71
CA LYS A 192 6.74 10.72 20.07
C LYS A 192 6.72 11.00 21.59
N LEU A 193 6.93 10.00 22.45
CA LEU A 193 7.08 10.26 23.88
C LEU A 193 8.40 11.01 24.13
N PRO A 194 8.37 12.17 24.80
CA PRO A 194 9.55 12.99 24.99
C PRO A 194 10.61 12.24 25.79
N SER A 195 11.85 12.26 25.31
CA SER A 195 12.99 12.46 26.21
C SER A 195 12.69 13.70 27.05
N CYS A 196 12.63 13.47 28.37
CA CYS A 196 12.28 14.39 29.47
C CYS A 196 12.27 15.89 29.17
#